data_AF-A0A4Y2MTN5-F1
#
_entry.id   AF-A0A4Y2MTN5-F1
#
_cell.length_a   1.000
_cell.length_b   1.000
_cell.length_c   1.000
_cell.angle_alpha   90.00
_cell.angle_beta   90.00
_cell.angle_gamma   90.00
#
_symmetry.space_group_name_H-M   'P 1'
#
loop_
_entity.id
_entity.type
_entity.pdbx_description
1 polymer ?
#
loop_
_entity_poly.entity_id
_entity_poly.type
_entity_poly.pdbx_seq_one_letter_code
_entity_poly.pdbx_strand_id
1 'polypeptide(L)'
;MVEVTRSNFSHLFPHVEKSIKDSTFIAIDAEFTGLNLGPSNDSNLFDSLAERYEKLRSRATSFIPCQIGLSTYTKDLDKNSYSVETFVFYVRPCMIGSIDRIFTCQASSLDFLCGFNFDFKKFLPEGIPYINENEEVQVRQELKDGSISLPHEKLQDPRYQVKVNEMIDKKFGKYTKYKPEISKERVTFPVDTKSHVYFQLREIRRKFPKLWASSQGDLIVVKMVSPRERKKLEKYEAAEQESVLDYFLGFTKVFRLLKNCQKPIVGHNLLMDLMLFYQNFHQNLPDSYDKFKKELHSVFPVIYDTKHIWLNIRQVLEFKRFVASSGLTTLYELFKNPPDHLNTLFSPCILPSNCKQYGKHA
;
A
#
# COMPACT_ATOMS: atom_id res chain seq x y z
N MET A 1 -5.91 -12.65 13.15
CA MET A 1 -5.49 -11.45 12.40
C MET A 1 -4.02 -11.61 12.08
N VAL A 2 -3.66 -11.36 10.82
CA VAL A 2 -2.28 -11.48 10.32
C VAL A 2 -1.78 -10.07 9.99
N GLU A 3 -0.79 -9.60 10.74
CA GLU A 3 -0.14 -8.32 10.45
C GLU A 3 0.84 -8.47 9.29
N VAL A 4 0.71 -7.58 8.32
CA VAL A 4 1.50 -7.58 7.09
C VAL A 4 2.27 -6.27 6.99
N THR A 5 3.59 -6.37 7.00
CA THR A 5 4.54 -5.27 6.87
C THR A 5 5.49 -5.57 5.72
N ARG A 6 6.35 -4.61 5.37
CA ARG A 6 7.34 -4.75 4.29
C ARG A 6 8.21 -6.00 4.42
N SER A 7 8.57 -6.40 5.64
CA SER A 7 9.50 -7.51 5.87
C SER A 7 8.88 -8.88 5.56
N ASN A 8 7.60 -9.06 5.85
CA ASN A 8 6.90 -10.33 5.69
C ASN A 8 5.98 -10.38 4.45
N PHE A 9 5.69 -9.24 3.81
CA PHE A 9 4.76 -9.14 2.69
C PHE A 9 5.05 -10.14 1.56
N SER A 10 6.32 -10.25 1.14
CA SER A 10 6.69 -11.17 0.04
C SER A 10 6.39 -12.65 0.33
N HIS A 11 6.56 -13.07 1.59
CA HIS A 11 6.27 -14.45 2.02
C HIS A 11 4.76 -14.68 2.22
N LEU A 12 4.04 -13.67 2.72
CA LEU A 12 2.61 -13.77 2.99
C LEU A 12 1.74 -13.54 1.75
N PHE A 13 2.26 -12.90 0.70
CA PHE A 13 1.48 -12.56 -0.49
C PHE A 13 0.78 -13.76 -1.16
N PRO A 14 1.42 -14.95 -1.35
CA PRO A 14 0.72 -16.10 -1.92
C PRO A 14 -0.46 -16.59 -1.05
N HIS A 15 -0.35 -16.45 0.27
CA HIS A 15 -1.42 -16.79 1.20
C HIS A 15 -2.57 -15.76 1.11
N VAL A 16 -2.25 -14.47 1.10
CA VAL A 16 -3.23 -13.38 0.88
C VAL A 16 -3.97 -13.59 -0.45
N GLU A 17 -3.24 -13.91 -1.52
CA GLU A 17 -3.82 -14.17 -2.84
C GLU A 17 -4.81 -15.33 -2.81
N LYS A 18 -4.44 -16.44 -2.17
CA LYS A 18 -5.31 -17.60 -2.01
C LYS A 18 -6.59 -17.22 -1.23
N SER A 19 -6.45 -16.56 -0.08
CA SER A 19 -7.60 -16.17 0.75
C SER A 19 -8.55 -15.22 0.02
N ILE A 20 -8.04 -14.28 -0.80
CA ILE A 20 -8.88 -13.41 -1.63
C ILE A 20 -9.62 -14.22 -2.70
N LYS A 21 -8.93 -15.13 -3.41
CA LYS A 21 -9.52 -15.94 -4.49
C LYS A 21 -10.60 -16.89 -3.98
N ASP A 22 -10.37 -17.54 -2.85
CA ASP A 22 -11.27 -18.52 -2.25
C ASP A 22 -12.46 -17.86 -1.54
N SER A 23 -12.35 -16.58 -1.19
CA SER A 23 -13.43 -15.85 -0.50
C SER A 23 -14.73 -15.75 -1.31
N THR A 24 -15.84 -15.70 -0.59
CA THR A 24 -17.17 -15.38 -1.11
C THR A 24 -17.37 -13.86 -1.21
N PHE A 25 -16.94 -13.12 -0.20
CA PHE A 25 -16.93 -11.66 -0.19
C PHE A 25 -15.79 -11.15 0.71
N ILE A 26 -15.49 -9.86 0.59
CA ILE A 26 -14.36 -9.23 1.29
C ILE A 26 -14.87 -8.00 2.02
N ALA A 27 -14.57 -7.88 3.32
CA ALA A 27 -14.78 -6.65 4.06
C ALA A 27 -13.48 -5.84 4.12
N ILE A 28 -13.56 -4.54 3.85
CA ILE A 28 -12.42 -3.61 3.92
C ILE A 28 -12.72 -2.47 4.89
N ASP A 29 -11.65 -1.97 5.49
CA ASP A 29 -11.62 -0.81 6.37
C ASP A 29 -10.22 -0.21 6.34
N ALA A 30 -10.07 1.09 6.55
CA ALA A 30 -8.75 1.71 6.53
C ALA A 30 -8.62 2.87 7.52
N GLU A 31 -7.41 2.98 8.08
CA GLU A 31 -7.00 4.08 8.95
C GLU A 31 -6.23 5.12 8.13
N PHE A 32 -6.50 6.41 8.39
CA PHE A 32 -5.98 7.52 7.60
C PHE A 32 -5.14 8.49 8.43
N THR A 33 -4.23 9.21 7.77
CA THR A 33 -3.47 10.29 8.41
C THR A 33 -4.31 11.52 8.76
N GLY A 34 -5.53 11.62 8.23
CA GLY A 34 -6.48 12.67 8.53
C GLY A 34 -7.81 12.51 7.80
N LEU A 35 -8.78 13.38 8.13
CA LEU A 35 -10.14 13.35 7.58
C LEU A 35 -10.60 14.71 7.03
N ASN A 36 -10.15 15.81 7.64
CA ASN A 36 -10.63 17.15 7.35
C ASN A 36 -9.47 18.09 6.99
N LEU A 37 -9.60 18.82 5.88
CA LEU A 37 -8.64 19.83 5.42
C LEU A 37 -8.98 21.26 5.87
N GLY A 38 -9.95 21.39 6.78
CA GLY A 38 -10.45 22.66 7.28
C GLY A 38 -11.82 23.06 6.72
N PRO A 39 -12.35 24.22 7.16
CA PRO A 39 -13.76 24.56 6.99
C PRO A 39 -14.24 24.65 5.54
N SER A 40 -13.37 25.06 4.62
CA SER A 40 -13.70 25.15 3.18
C SER A 40 -13.98 23.79 2.54
N ASN A 41 -13.45 22.72 3.13
CA ASN A 41 -13.63 21.35 2.67
C ASN A 41 -14.71 20.60 3.45
N ASP A 42 -15.38 21.24 4.41
CA ASP A 42 -16.45 20.61 5.18
C ASP A 42 -17.71 20.40 4.35
N SER A 43 -18.26 19.19 4.45
CA SER A 43 -19.51 18.85 3.77
C SER A 43 -20.66 19.66 4.39
N ASN A 44 -21.39 20.37 3.54
CA ASN A 44 -22.59 21.11 3.92
C ASN A 44 -23.84 20.29 3.52
N LEU A 45 -24.94 20.49 4.25
CA LEU A 45 -26.24 19.89 3.94
C LEU A 45 -26.77 20.30 2.56
N PHE A 46 -26.36 21.48 2.07
CA PHE A 46 -26.79 22.05 0.80
C PHE A 46 -25.81 21.82 -0.36
N ASP A 47 -24.72 21.09 -0.12
CA ASP A 47 -23.80 20.74 -1.20
C ASP A 47 -24.53 19.88 -2.25
N SER A 48 -24.39 20.24 -3.52
CA SER A 48 -24.67 19.32 -4.62
C SER A 48 -23.74 18.10 -4.55
N LEU A 49 -24.10 17.03 -5.26
CA LEU A 49 -23.25 15.83 -5.34
C LEU A 49 -21.86 16.14 -5.92
N ALA A 50 -21.79 17.07 -6.88
CA ALA A 50 -20.53 17.50 -7.48
C ALA A 50 -19.67 18.29 -6.48
N GLU A 51 -20.24 19.26 -5.77
CA GLU A 51 -19.50 20.03 -4.75
C GLU A 51 -19.01 19.14 -3.61
N ARG A 52 -19.87 18.23 -3.14
CA ARG A 52 -19.51 17.26 -2.12
C ARG A 52 -18.38 16.34 -2.59
N TYR A 53 -18.43 15.89 -3.83
CA TYR A 53 -17.37 15.08 -4.42
C TYR A 53 -16.04 15.85 -4.49
N GLU A 54 -16.02 17.10 -4.96
CA GLU A 54 -14.78 17.89 -5.03
C GLU A 54 -14.13 18.13 -3.65
N LYS A 55 -14.95 18.38 -2.62
CA LYS A 55 -14.46 18.46 -1.24
C LYS A 55 -13.84 17.14 -0.77
N LEU A 56 -14.52 16.02 -1.03
CA LEU A 56 -14.01 14.69 -0.68
C LEU A 56 -12.77 14.30 -1.48
N ARG A 57 -12.72 14.66 -2.76
CA ARG A 57 -11.58 14.45 -3.65
C ARG A 57 -10.36 15.21 -3.17
N SER A 58 -10.54 16.46 -2.74
CA SER A 58 -9.47 17.26 -2.12
C SER A 58 -8.91 16.54 -0.89
N ARG A 59 -9.78 16.05 0.02
CA ARG A 59 -9.37 15.28 1.21
C ARG A 59 -8.61 14.00 0.83
N ALA A 60 -9.14 13.22 -0.11
CA ALA A 60 -8.56 11.94 -0.52
C ALA A 60 -7.22 12.10 -1.28
N THR A 61 -6.97 13.28 -1.85
CA THR A 61 -5.68 13.60 -2.49
C THR A 61 -4.63 14.05 -1.48
N SER A 62 -5.03 14.66 -0.36
CA SER A 62 -4.09 15.19 0.65
C SER A 62 -3.74 14.20 1.75
N PHE A 63 -4.69 13.36 2.16
CA PHE A 63 -4.48 12.33 3.17
C PHE A 63 -4.16 10.98 2.53
N ILE A 64 -3.54 10.10 3.31
CA ILE A 64 -3.18 8.76 2.84
C ILE A 64 -3.65 7.69 3.84
N PRO A 65 -3.89 6.45 3.36
CA PRO A 65 -4.04 5.32 4.26
C PRO A 65 -2.70 5.01 4.93
N CYS A 66 -2.73 4.73 6.23
CA CYS A 66 -1.57 4.25 6.99
C CYS A 66 -1.70 2.77 7.40
N GLN A 67 -2.93 2.28 7.50
CA GLN A 67 -3.24 0.87 7.72
C GLN A 67 -4.51 0.49 6.96
N ILE A 68 -4.53 -0.73 6.41
CA ILE A 68 -5.68 -1.29 5.69
C ILE A 68 -6.04 -2.63 6.30
N GLY A 69 -7.27 -2.73 6.80
CA GLY A 69 -7.91 -3.97 7.20
C GLY A 69 -8.59 -4.65 6.02
N LEU A 70 -8.34 -5.94 5.84
CA LEU A 70 -8.96 -6.76 4.81
C LEU A 70 -9.38 -8.08 5.44
N SER A 71 -10.68 -8.35 5.48
CA SER A 71 -11.24 -9.61 5.98
C SER A 71 -11.87 -10.40 4.84
N THR A 72 -11.39 -11.61 4.62
CA THR A 72 -11.92 -12.56 3.64
C THR A 72 -12.93 -13.48 4.31
N TYR A 73 -14.12 -13.61 3.72
CA TYR A 73 -15.19 -14.47 4.23
C TYR A 73 -15.40 -15.62 3.26
N THR A 74 -15.17 -16.86 3.70
CA THR A 74 -15.34 -18.06 2.88
C THR A 74 -16.47 -18.89 3.44
N LYS A 75 -17.51 -19.12 2.62
CA LYS A 75 -18.66 -19.93 3.02
C LYS A 75 -18.28 -21.41 3.13
N ASP A 76 -18.58 -22.03 4.25
CA ASP A 76 -18.62 -23.50 4.36
C ASP A 76 -19.91 -23.98 3.68
N LEU A 77 -19.81 -24.92 2.73
CA LEU A 77 -20.98 -25.41 1.99
C LEU A 77 -21.73 -26.49 2.78
N ASP A 78 -21.05 -27.20 3.68
CA ASP A 78 -21.61 -28.29 4.48
C ASP A 78 -22.22 -27.77 5.79
N LYS A 79 -21.74 -26.61 6.27
CA LYS A 79 -22.22 -25.94 7.49
C LYS A 79 -22.75 -24.56 7.16
N ASN A 80 -23.80 -24.10 7.84
CA ASN A 80 -24.28 -22.72 7.71
C ASN A 80 -23.33 -21.74 8.42
N SER A 81 -22.11 -21.59 7.92
CA SER A 81 -21.06 -20.78 8.54
C SER A 81 -20.10 -20.16 7.52
N TYR A 82 -19.45 -19.08 7.92
CA TYR A 82 -18.33 -18.48 7.19
C TYR A 82 -17.06 -18.61 8.01
N SER A 83 -15.98 -19.05 7.39
CA SER A 83 -14.63 -18.87 7.94
C SER A 83 -14.11 -17.49 7.56
N VAL A 84 -13.46 -16.81 8.53
CA VAL A 84 -12.99 -15.43 8.35
C VAL A 84 -11.52 -15.31 8.63
N GLU A 85 -10.78 -14.79 7.66
CA GLU A 85 -9.37 -14.45 7.83
C GLU A 85 -9.15 -12.97 7.58
N THR A 86 -8.57 -12.29 8.58
CA THR A 86 -8.30 -10.84 8.56
C THR A 86 -6.81 -10.56 8.47
N PHE A 87 -6.45 -9.76 7.47
CA PHE A 87 -5.12 -9.19 7.25
C PHE A 87 -5.13 -7.71 7.60
N VAL A 88 -4.04 -7.25 8.21
CA VAL A 88 -3.81 -5.84 8.52
C VAL A 88 -2.53 -5.41 7.86
N PHE A 89 -2.66 -4.61 6.81
CA PHE A 89 -1.53 -4.12 6.03
C PHE A 89 -1.13 -2.75 6.52
N TYR A 90 0.11 -2.58 6.94
CA TYR A 90 0.69 -1.25 7.12
C TYR A 90 1.25 -0.79 5.79
N VAL A 91 0.79 0.34 5.28
CA VAL A 91 1.15 0.86 3.96
C VAL A 91 1.79 2.22 4.09
N ARG A 92 2.78 2.54 3.26
CA ARG A 92 3.49 3.83 3.34
C ARG A 92 3.66 4.49 1.99
N PRO A 93 3.63 5.84 1.94
CA PRO A 93 3.98 6.56 0.74
C PRO A 93 5.45 6.28 0.41
N CYS A 94 5.76 6.25 -0.87
CA CYS A 94 7.10 5.97 -1.33
C CYS A 94 7.66 7.09 -2.18
N MET A 95 8.98 7.05 -2.30
CA MET A 95 9.77 7.92 -3.16
C MET A 95 10.53 7.04 -4.14
N ILE A 96 10.29 7.23 -5.44
CA ILE A 96 10.95 6.50 -6.52
C ILE A 96 11.00 7.35 -7.79
N GLY A 97 12.20 7.55 -8.34
CA GLY A 97 12.37 8.36 -9.54
C GLY A 97 11.91 9.80 -9.32
N SER A 98 11.06 10.29 -10.20
CA SER A 98 10.46 11.62 -10.03
C SER A 98 9.28 11.64 -9.06
N ILE A 99 8.84 10.49 -8.52
CA ILE A 99 7.71 10.42 -7.60
C ILE A 99 8.24 10.68 -6.19
N ASP A 100 7.76 11.77 -5.60
CA ASP A 100 7.94 12.10 -4.19
C ASP A 100 6.58 12.48 -3.59
N ARG A 101 5.98 11.55 -2.84
CA ARG A 101 4.61 11.71 -2.34
C ARG A 101 4.59 12.57 -1.09
N ILE A 102 4.06 13.78 -1.24
CA ILE A 102 3.75 14.69 -0.14
C ILE A 102 2.34 14.39 0.37
N PHE A 103 2.19 14.25 1.68
CA PHE A 103 0.92 13.99 2.33
C PHE A 103 0.77 14.85 3.59
N THR A 104 -0.47 15.02 4.04
CA THR A 104 -0.80 15.78 5.24
C THR A 104 -1.16 14.85 6.40
N CYS A 105 -0.90 15.29 7.63
CA CYS A 105 -1.37 14.65 8.84
C CYS A 105 -2.26 15.61 9.64
N GLN A 106 -3.38 15.13 10.13
CA GLN A 106 -4.27 15.87 11.02
C GLN A 106 -3.98 15.46 12.46
N ALA A 107 -3.61 16.43 13.32
CA ALA A 107 -3.21 16.16 14.70
C ALA A 107 -4.26 15.36 15.50
N SER A 108 -5.55 15.70 15.38
CA SER A 108 -6.62 14.98 16.07
C SER A 108 -6.79 13.54 15.60
N SER A 109 -6.51 13.25 14.32
CA SER A 109 -6.56 11.89 13.78
C SER A 109 -5.36 11.08 14.27
N LEU A 110 -4.17 11.67 14.34
CA LEU A 110 -3.00 11.01 14.93
C LEU A 110 -3.19 10.73 16.42
N ASP A 111 -3.77 11.67 17.17
CA ASP A 111 -4.07 11.50 18.59
C ASP A 111 -5.11 10.39 18.83
N PHE A 112 -6.15 10.34 17.99
CA PHE A 112 -7.11 9.24 17.98
C PHE A 112 -6.40 7.89 17.75
N LEU A 113 -5.56 7.77 16.72
CA LEU A 113 -4.80 6.56 16.43
C LEU A 113 -3.88 6.16 17.59
N CYS A 114 -3.21 7.12 18.24
CA CYS A 114 -2.44 6.88 19.46
C CYS A 114 -3.31 6.28 20.58
N GLY A 115 -4.53 6.80 20.77
CA GLY A 115 -5.50 6.28 21.73
C GLY A 115 -5.90 4.82 21.49
N PHE A 116 -5.85 4.35 20.24
CA PHE A 116 -6.09 2.96 19.86
C PHE A 116 -4.81 2.11 19.71
N ASN A 117 -3.67 2.58 20.26
CA ASN A 117 -2.37 1.89 20.22
C ASN A 117 -1.84 1.64 18.80
N PHE A 118 -2.10 2.54 17.86
CA PHE A 118 -1.55 2.44 16.51
C PHE A 118 -0.01 2.49 16.52
N ASP A 119 0.63 1.54 15.83
CA ASP A 119 2.08 1.45 15.76
C ASP A 119 2.65 2.24 14.56
N PHE A 120 3.07 3.48 14.81
CA PHE A 120 3.70 4.33 13.80
C PHE A 120 5.05 3.79 13.27
N LYS A 121 5.73 2.89 14.00
CA LYS A 121 6.95 2.23 13.50
C LYS A 121 6.62 1.21 12.41
N LYS A 122 5.45 0.56 12.51
CA LYS A 122 4.94 -0.31 11.45
C LYS A 122 4.46 0.47 10.23
N PHE A 123 3.94 1.68 10.42
CA PHE A 123 3.54 2.57 9.32
C PHE A 123 4.73 3.10 8.50
N LEU A 124 5.65 3.88 9.10
CA LEU A 124 6.67 4.59 8.32
C LEU A 124 7.92 3.71 8.02
N PRO A 125 8.66 3.20 9.03
CA PRO A 125 9.81 2.31 8.81
C PRO A 125 9.49 0.99 8.11
N GLU A 126 8.42 0.32 8.53
CA GLU A 126 8.08 -1.04 8.06
C GLU A 126 6.91 -1.09 7.09
N GLY A 127 6.32 0.04 6.72
CA GLY A 127 5.16 0.06 5.83
C GLY A 127 5.50 -0.50 4.45
N ILE A 128 4.55 -1.22 3.89
CA ILE A 128 4.59 -1.73 2.52
C ILE A 128 4.50 -0.51 1.59
N PRO A 129 5.50 -0.27 0.72
CA PRO A 129 5.41 0.82 -0.24
C PRO A 129 4.28 0.55 -1.24
N TYR A 130 3.84 1.60 -1.93
CA TYR A 130 2.88 1.49 -3.01
C TYR A 130 3.07 2.62 -4.01
N ILE A 131 2.67 2.35 -5.25
CA ILE A 131 2.51 3.31 -6.34
C ILE A 131 1.22 2.98 -7.09
N ASN A 132 0.53 3.97 -7.65
CA ASN A 132 -0.68 3.72 -8.45
C ASN A 132 -0.33 3.28 -9.89
N GLU A 133 -1.34 2.95 -10.71
CA GLU A 133 -1.12 2.45 -12.07
C GLU A 133 -0.50 3.53 -12.99
N ASN A 134 -0.86 4.80 -12.84
CA ASN A 134 -0.25 5.91 -13.60
C ASN A 134 1.23 6.07 -13.26
N GLU A 135 1.54 6.07 -11.97
CA GLU A 135 2.90 6.15 -11.44
C GLU A 135 3.75 4.96 -11.87
N GLU A 136 3.19 3.75 -11.93
CA GLU A 136 3.91 2.59 -12.45
C GLU A 136 4.32 2.78 -13.92
N VAL A 137 3.43 3.29 -14.77
CA VAL A 137 3.74 3.54 -16.18
C VAL A 137 4.91 4.53 -16.29
N GLN A 138 4.88 5.59 -15.48
CA GLN A 138 5.93 6.59 -15.42
C GLN A 138 7.27 6.00 -14.95
N VAL A 139 7.27 5.27 -13.82
CA VAL A 139 8.48 4.63 -13.29
C VAL A 139 9.06 3.61 -14.26
N ARG A 140 8.21 2.80 -14.92
CA ARG A 140 8.65 1.85 -15.95
C ARG A 140 9.36 2.57 -17.10
N GLN A 141 8.88 3.73 -17.51
CA GLN A 141 9.51 4.53 -18.55
C GLN A 141 10.85 5.11 -18.07
N GLU A 142 10.91 5.68 -16.86
CA GLU A 142 12.14 6.22 -16.27
C GLU A 142 13.23 5.17 -16.02
N LEU A 143 12.83 3.93 -15.71
CA LEU A 143 13.74 2.80 -15.60
C LEU A 143 14.34 2.44 -16.95
N LYS A 144 13.52 2.38 -18.01
CA LYS A 144 13.96 2.08 -19.39
C LYS A 144 14.88 3.15 -19.97
N ASP A 145 14.52 4.42 -19.79
CA ASP A 145 15.26 5.55 -20.34
C ASP A 145 16.56 5.83 -19.60
N GLY A 146 16.78 5.17 -18.45
CA GLY A 146 17.94 5.46 -17.62
C GLY A 146 17.90 6.87 -17.03
N SER A 147 16.72 7.47 -16.92
CA SER A 147 16.49 8.81 -16.35
C SER A 147 16.13 8.79 -14.87
N ILE A 148 15.77 7.62 -14.29
CA ILE A 148 15.53 7.52 -12.84
C ILE A 148 16.73 8.08 -12.06
N SER A 149 16.52 9.24 -11.44
CA SER A 149 17.41 9.81 -10.45
C SER A 149 16.70 9.70 -9.12
N LEU A 150 17.38 9.25 -8.07
CA LEU A 150 16.85 9.36 -6.71
C LEU A 150 17.25 10.71 -6.13
N PRO A 151 16.31 11.59 -5.77
CA PRO A 151 16.55 12.63 -4.79
C PRO A 151 16.56 12.07 -3.36
N HIS A 152 17.11 10.87 -3.12
CA HIS A 152 17.21 10.43 -1.73
C HIS A 152 18.34 11.21 -1.07
N GLU A 153 18.00 12.00 -0.04
CA GLU A 153 18.96 12.83 0.72
C GLU A 153 20.22 12.05 1.11
N LYS A 154 20.14 10.75 1.40
CA LYS A 154 21.32 9.93 1.72
C LYS A 154 22.27 9.68 0.55
N LEU A 155 21.76 9.58 -0.68
CA LEU A 155 22.60 9.47 -1.90
C LEU A 155 23.11 10.83 -2.35
N GLN A 156 22.35 11.90 -2.07
CA GLN A 156 22.81 13.28 -2.23
C GLN A 156 23.73 13.74 -1.09
N ASP A 157 23.75 13.05 0.06
CA ASP A 157 24.59 13.40 1.21
C ASP A 157 26.05 13.43 0.75
N PRO A 158 26.68 14.62 0.74
CA PRO A 158 28.06 14.77 0.28
C PRO A 158 29.00 13.84 1.04
N ARG A 159 28.73 13.53 2.31
CA ARG A 159 29.57 12.63 3.12
C ARG A 159 29.48 11.19 2.62
N TYR A 160 28.30 10.74 2.21
CA TYR A 160 28.13 9.39 1.65
C TYR A 160 28.83 9.30 0.28
N GLN A 161 28.64 10.30 -0.58
CA GLN A 161 29.29 10.35 -1.88
C GLN A 161 30.82 10.41 -1.77
N VAL A 162 31.35 11.26 -0.87
CA VAL A 162 32.79 11.37 -0.61
C VAL A 162 33.33 10.03 -0.13
N LYS A 163 32.67 9.39 0.84
CA LYS A 163 33.11 8.08 1.37
C LYS A 163 33.13 6.99 0.30
N VAL A 164 32.11 6.93 -0.57
CA VAL A 164 32.08 5.98 -1.69
C VAL A 164 33.19 6.26 -2.70
N ASN A 165 33.38 7.53 -3.08
CA ASN A 165 34.44 7.92 -4.01
C ASN A 165 35.83 7.63 -3.44
N GLU A 166 36.11 8.03 -2.19
CA GLU A 166 37.39 7.77 -1.53
C GLU A 166 37.69 6.27 -1.44
N MET A 167 36.70 5.44 -1.12
CA MET A 167 36.88 3.98 -1.08
C MET A 167 37.19 3.41 -2.46
N ILE A 168 36.48 3.88 -3.49
CA ILE A 168 36.71 3.48 -4.88
C ILE A 168 38.09 3.96 -5.35
N ASP A 169 38.46 5.20 -5.09
CA ASP A 169 39.75 5.78 -5.48
C ASP A 169 40.93 5.15 -4.73
N LYS A 170 40.76 4.82 -3.44
CA LYS A 170 41.80 4.15 -2.65
C LYS A 170 42.11 2.74 -3.18
N LYS A 171 41.09 1.98 -3.60
CA LYS A 171 41.26 0.61 -4.12
C LYS A 171 41.53 0.58 -5.62
N PHE A 172 40.77 1.32 -6.41
CA PHE A 172 40.80 1.30 -7.88
C PHE A 172 41.54 2.46 -8.53
N GLY A 173 41.85 3.55 -7.80
CA GLY A 173 42.49 4.76 -8.35
C GLY A 173 43.92 4.56 -8.85
N LYS A 174 44.63 3.50 -8.42
CA LYS A 174 45.92 3.10 -9.01
C LYS A 174 45.76 2.33 -10.34
N TYR A 175 44.63 1.65 -10.53
CA TYR A 175 44.36 0.80 -11.69
C TYR A 175 43.80 1.57 -12.90
N THR A 176 43.27 2.78 -12.67
CA THR A 176 42.84 3.67 -13.77
C THR A 176 44.01 4.27 -14.55
N LYS A 177 45.22 4.35 -13.95
CA LYS A 177 46.40 4.97 -14.56
C LYS A 177 47.40 4.01 -15.21
N TYR A 178 47.57 2.75 -14.76
CA TYR A 178 48.76 1.99 -15.20
C TYR A 178 48.65 0.50 -15.58
N LYS A 179 47.57 -0.26 -15.36
CA LYS A 179 47.48 -1.64 -15.90
C LYS A 179 46.02 -2.12 -16.08
N PRO A 180 45.64 -2.65 -17.27
CA PRO A 180 44.34 -3.26 -17.52
C PRO A 180 44.32 -4.76 -17.18
N GLU A 181 45.07 -5.20 -16.17
CA GLU A 181 44.91 -6.56 -15.65
C GLU A 181 43.67 -6.55 -14.75
N ILE A 182 42.73 -7.46 -15.00
CA ILE A 182 41.49 -7.61 -14.24
C ILE A 182 41.88 -7.98 -12.80
N SER A 183 41.98 -6.95 -11.96
CA SER A 183 42.13 -7.13 -10.52
C SER A 183 40.91 -7.90 -9.99
N LYS A 184 41.15 -9.01 -9.27
CA LYS A 184 40.11 -9.76 -8.53
C LYS A 184 39.63 -9.01 -7.28
N GLU A 185 40.14 -7.81 -7.02
CA GLU A 185 39.78 -7.03 -5.84
C GLU A 185 38.31 -6.62 -5.86
N ARG A 186 37.71 -6.62 -4.67
CA ARG A 186 36.31 -6.29 -4.44
C ARG A 186 36.21 -5.19 -3.38
N VAL A 187 35.29 -4.26 -3.57
CA VAL A 187 34.83 -3.34 -2.51
C VAL A 187 33.45 -3.79 -2.07
N THR A 188 33.21 -3.81 -0.75
CA THR A 188 31.93 -4.16 -0.13
C THR A 188 31.37 -2.98 0.65
N PHE A 189 30.08 -2.68 0.48
CA PHE A 189 29.35 -1.66 1.25
C PHE A 189 28.14 -2.29 1.94
N PRO A 190 27.79 -1.86 3.17
CA PRO A 190 26.58 -2.31 3.85
C PRO A 190 25.31 -1.79 3.15
N VAL A 191 24.29 -2.64 3.10
CA VAL A 191 22.97 -2.34 2.52
C VAL A 191 21.99 -1.86 3.59
N ASP A 192 21.37 -0.69 3.39
CA ASP A 192 20.32 -0.17 4.29
C ASP A 192 18.92 -0.71 3.92
N THR A 193 18.52 -0.67 2.63
CA THR A 193 17.20 -1.14 2.15
C THR A 193 17.30 -1.63 0.71
N LYS A 194 16.44 -2.58 0.29
CA LYS A 194 16.40 -3.11 -1.09
C LYS A 194 16.28 -2.01 -2.15
N SER A 195 15.49 -0.97 -1.89
CA SER A 195 15.39 0.22 -2.74
C SER A 195 16.74 0.92 -2.87
N HIS A 196 17.44 1.14 -1.76
CA HIS A 196 18.72 1.85 -1.75
C HIS A 196 19.83 1.11 -2.53
N VAL A 197 19.79 -0.23 -2.56
CA VAL A 197 20.76 -1.05 -3.29
C VAL A 197 20.74 -0.72 -4.77
N TYR A 198 19.59 -0.86 -5.44
CA TYR A 198 19.54 -0.73 -6.90
C TYR A 198 20.05 0.62 -7.39
N PHE A 199 19.63 1.71 -6.75
CA PHE A 199 20.05 3.05 -7.16
C PHE A 199 21.53 3.30 -6.87
N GLN A 200 22.09 2.77 -5.77
CA GLN A 200 23.55 2.81 -5.55
C GLN A 200 24.31 2.06 -6.62
N LEU A 201 23.87 0.84 -6.97
CA LEU A 201 24.48 0.04 -8.02
C LEU A 201 24.50 0.83 -9.33
N ARG A 202 23.36 1.43 -9.68
CA ARG A 202 23.21 2.21 -10.90
C ARG A 202 24.08 3.47 -10.91
N GLU A 203 24.13 4.22 -9.81
CA GLU A 203 24.99 5.41 -9.72
C GLU A 203 26.48 5.05 -9.86
N ILE A 204 26.93 3.96 -9.25
CA ILE A 204 28.31 3.48 -9.42
C ILE A 204 28.57 3.07 -10.87
N ARG A 205 27.67 2.30 -11.49
CA ARG A 205 27.78 1.84 -12.89
C ARG A 205 27.78 3.01 -13.91
N ARG A 206 27.09 4.10 -13.58
CA ARG A 206 27.02 5.35 -14.37
C ARG A 206 28.29 6.18 -14.22
N LYS A 207 28.74 6.40 -12.97
CA LYS A 207 29.91 7.24 -12.67
C LYS A 207 31.24 6.57 -13.04
N PHE A 208 31.33 5.25 -12.97
CA PHE A 208 32.56 4.48 -13.23
C PHE A 208 32.34 3.41 -14.32
N PRO A 209 32.48 3.75 -15.62
CA PRO A 209 32.18 2.84 -16.73
C PRO A 209 33.00 1.54 -16.77
N LYS A 210 34.20 1.53 -16.17
CA LYS A 210 35.08 0.35 -16.08
C LYS A 210 34.74 -0.58 -14.91
N LEU A 211 33.84 -0.16 -14.02
CA LEU A 211 33.41 -0.92 -12.85
C LEU A 211 32.01 -1.48 -13.05
N TRP A 212 31.77 -2.63 -12.44
CA TRP A 212 30.44 -3.22 -12.29
C TRP A 212 30.14 -3.39 -10.81
N ALA A 213 29.03 -2.81 -10.38
CA ALA A 213 28.48 -3.00 -9.05
C ALA A 213 27.35 -4.03 -9.09
N SER A 214 27.33 -4.98 -8.15
CA SER A 214 26.27 -6.00 -8.01
C SER A 214 25.94 -6.24 -6.54
N SER A 215 24.71 -6.64 -6.24
CA SER A 215 24.32 -7.06 -4.88
C SER A 215 24.66 -8.54 -4.66
N GLN A 216 25.30 -8.85 -3.53
CA GLN A 216 25.53 -10.22 -3.04
C GLN A 216 25.12 -10.29 -1.57
N GLY A 217 23.89 -10.73 -1.31
CA GLY A 217 23.30 -10.65 0.03
C GLY A 217 23.16 -9.19 0.49
N ASP A 218 23.58 -8.91 1.73
CA ASP A 218 23.53 -7.57 2.33
C ASP A 218 24.75 -6.69 1.98
N LEU A 219 25.50 -7.07 0.94
CA LEU A 219 26.70 -6.37 0.50
C LEU A 219 26.61 -5.98 -0.97
N ILE A 220 27.05 -4.76 -1.27
CA ILE A 220 27.30 -4.31 -2.64
C ILE A 220 28.74 -4.61 -3.01
N VAL A 221 28.94 -5.47 -4.01
CA VAL A 221 30.25 -5.87 -4.53
C VAL A 221 30.55 -5.11 -5.81
N VAL A 222 31.65 -4.35 -5.81
CA VAL A 222 32.16 -3.65 -6.99
C VAL A 222 33.42 -4.35 -7.51
N LYS A 223 33.46 -4.63 -8.83
CA LYS A 223 34.61 -5.24 -9.53
C LYS A 223 34.94 -4.51 -10.83
N MET A 224 36.18 -4.61 -11.29
CA MET A 224 36.52 -4.20 -12.67
C MET A 224 35.95 -5.20 -13.67
N VAL A 225 35.43 -4.71 -14.80
CA VAL A 225 34.90 -5.56 -15.88
C VAL A 225 35.41 -5.10 -17.25
N SER A 226 35.61 -6.05 -18.15
CA SER A 226 35.89 -5.74 -19.56
C SER A 226 34.62 -5.26 -20.27
N PRO A 227 34.73 -4.54 -21.41
CA PRO A 227 33.56 -4.15 -22.20
C PRO A 227 32.70 -5.34 -22.67
N ARG A 228 33.34 -6.48 -22.95
CA ARG A 228 32.65 -7.73 -23.33
C ARG A 228 31.85 -8.32 -22.17
N GLU A 229 32.42 -8.30 -20.97
CA GLU A 229 31.75 -8.78 -19.76
C GLU A 229 30.61 -7.84 -19.34
N ARG A 230 30.82 -6.52 -19.43
CA ARG A 230 29.78 -5.52 -19.17
C ARG A 230 28.54 -5.75 -20.02
N LYS A 231 28.69 -5.91 -21.34
CA LYS A 231 27.56 -6.24 -22.25
C LYS A 231 26.82 -7.54 -21.88
N LYS A 232 27.51 -8.51 -21.27
CA LYS A 232 26.85 -9.73 -20.77
C LYS A 232 26.05 -9.46 -19.50
N LEU A 233 26.57 -8.62 -18.60
CA LEU A 233 25.95 -8.28 -17.33
C LEU A 233 24.76 -7.33 -17.49
N GLU A 234 24.82 -6.40 -18.45
CA GLU A 234 23.72 -5.49 -18.81
C GLU A 234 22.43 -6.25 -19.20
N LYS A 235 22.55 -7.50 -19.69
CA LYS A 235 21.38 -8.35 -19.98
C LYS A 235 20.52 -8.68 -18.75
N TYR A 236 21.10 -8.64 -17.55
CA TYR A 236 20.39 -8.92 -16.30
C TYR A 236 19.76 -7.67 -15.68
N GLU A 237 20.05 -6.47 -16.20
CA GLU A 237 19.51 -5.22 -15.63
C GLU A 237 17.99 -5.13 -15.73
N ALA A 238 17.39 -5.70 -16.79
CA ALA A 238 15.94 -5.74 -16.92
C ALA A 238 15.27 -6.52 -15.77
N ALA A 239 15.88 -7.62 -15.32
CA ALA A 239 15.38 -8.38 -14.17
C ALA A 239 15.59 -7.64 -12.84
N GLU A 240 16.72 -6.93 -12.69
CA GLU A 240 16.95 -6.06 -11.54
C GLU A 240 15.92 -4.92 -11.48
N GLN A 241 15.61 -4.29 -12.62
CA GLN A 241 14.60 -3.25 -12.76
C GLN A 241 13.21 -3.75 -12.36
N GLU A 242 12.79 -4.92 -12.87
CA GLU A 242 11.48 -5.49 -12.52
C GLU A 242 11.40 -5.85 -11.04
N SER A 243 12.48 -6.37 -10.45
CA SER A 243 12.51 -6.68 -9.02
C SER A 243 12.36 -5.44 -8.14
N VAL A 244 12.91 -4.29 -8.56
CA VAL A 244 12.75 -3.02 -7.83
C VAL A 244 11.34 -2.52 -7.97
N LEU A 245 10.78 -2.56 -9.17
CA LEU A 245 9.42 -2.15 -9.40
C LEU A 245 8.42 -3.01 -8.62
N ASP A 246 8.60 -4.34 -8.60
CA ASP A 246 7.79 -5.26 -7.80
C ASP A 246 7.81 -4.92 -6.31
N TYR A 247 8.96 -4.49 -5.79
CA TYR A 247 9.09 -4.01 -4.42
C TYR A 247 8.24 -2.75 -4.20
N PHE A 248 8.30 -1.75 -5.09
CA PHE A 248 7.55 -0.49 -4.94
C PHE A 248 6.06 -0.63 -5.23
N LEU A 249 5.65 -1.58 -6.06
CA LEU A 249 4.24 -1.91 -6.25
C LEU A 249 3.61 -2.35 -4.94
N GLY A 250 4.31 -3.15 -4.13
CA GLY A 250 3.91 -3.51 -2.77
C GLY A 250 2.39 -3.76 -2.63
N PHE A 251 1.69 -2.89 -1.88
CA PHE A 251 0.25 -3.07 -1.62
C PHE A 251 -0.63 -2.95 -2.88
N THR A 252 -0.20 -2.22 -3.90
CA THR A 252 -0.91 -2.14 -5.21
C THR A 252 -1.12 -3.53 -5.83
N LYS A 253 -0.25 -4.50 -5.52
CA LYS A 253 -0.45 -5.90 -5.94
C LYS A 253 -1.69 -6.52 -5.29
N VAL A 254 -1.96 -6.23 -4.01
CA VAL A 254 -3.19 -6.66 -3.32
C VAL A 254 -4.41 -5.96 -3.91
N PHE A 255 -4.33 -4.65 -4.16
CA PHE A 255 -5.41 -3.91 -4.79
C PHE A 255 -5.78 -4.48 -6.18
N ARG A 256 -4.78 -4.85 -6.99
CA ARG A 256 -4.99 -5.54 -8.27
C ARG A 256 -5.68 -6.88 -8.12
N LEU A 257 -5.34 -7.66 -7.09
CA LEU A 257 -6.03 -8.90 -6.81
C LEU A 257 -7.51 -8.66 -6.48
N LEU A 258 -7.83 -7.65 -5.69
CA LEU A 258 -9.21 -7.26 -5.39
C LEU A 258 -9.97 -6.88 -6.67
N LYS A 259 -9.39 -6.00 -7.48
CA LYS A 259 -9.93 -5.56 -8.78
C LYS A 259 -10.16 -6.74 -9.74
N ASN A 260 -9.22 -7.68 -9.82
CA ASN A 260 -9.29 -8.81 -10.74
C ASN A 260 -10.26 -9.91 -10.28
N CYS A 261 -10.35 -10.16 -8.98
CA CYS A 261 -11.23 -11.20 -8.44
C CYS A 261 -12.71 -10.77 -8.41
N GLN A 262 -12.98 -9.45 -8.43
CA GLN A 262 -14.33 -8.86 -8.47
C GLN A 262 -15.28 -9.44 -7.42
N LYS A 263 -14.76 -9.80 -6.26
CA LYS A 263 -15.56 -10.25 -5.12
C LYS A 263 -16.39 -9.06 -4.60
N PRO A 264 -17.60 -9.30 -4.06
CA PRO A 264 -18.36 -8.26 -3.38
C PRO A 264 -17.52 -7.62 -2.26
N ILE A 265 -17.45 -6.28 -2.28
CA ILE A 265 -16.75 -5.49 -1.27
C ILE A 265 -17.78 -5.01 -0.25
N VAL A 266 -17.50 -5.24 1.02
CA VAL A 266 -18.34 -4.84 2.15
C VAL A 266 -17.54 -3.89 3.04
N GLY A 267 -18.22 -2.94 3.66
CA GLY A 267 -17.62 -2.12 4.72
C GLY A 267 -18.64 -1.17 5.31
N HIS A 268 -18.17 -0.21 6.10
CA HIS A 268 -19.05 0.68 6.84
C HIS A 268 -18.69 2.14 6.56
N ASN A 269 -19.60 2.90 5.94
CA ASN A 269 -19.34 4.30 5.58
C ASN A 269 -18.14 4.46 4.61
N LEU A 270 -18.10 3.60 3.58
CA LEU A 270 -16.91 3.28 2.77
C LEU A 270 -16.47 4.35 1.76
N LEU A 271 -17.23 5.43 1.58
CA LEU A 271 -16.96 6.35 0.46
C LEU A 271 -15.54 6.91 0.51
N MET A 272 -15.06 7.29 1.69
CA MET A 272 -13.70 7.84 1.84
C MET A 272 -12.64 6.77 1.62
N ASP A 273 -12.83 5.55 2.15
CA ASP A 273 -11.96 4.41 1.92
C ASP A 273 -11.79 4.13 0.43
N LEU A 274 -12.90 4.05 -0.30
CA LEU A 274 -12.92 3.78 -1.73
C LEU A 274 -12.23 4.89 -2.52
N MET A 275 -12.44 6.15 -2.17
CA MET A 275 -11.76 7.29 -2.81
C MET A 275 -10.24 7.26 -2.56
N LEU A 276 -9.83 6.96 -1.33
CA LEU A 276 -8.41 6.83 -0.99
C LEU A 276 -7.77 5.62 -1.68
N PHE A 277 -8.46 4.49 -1.75
CA PHE A 277 -7.95 3.31 -2.45
C PHE A 277 -7.79 3.58 -3.95
N TYR A 278 -8.78 4.25 -4.54
CA TYR A 278 -8.73 4.69 -5.93
C TYR A 278 -7.50 5.58 -6.17
N GLN A 279 -7.37 6.67 -5.41
CA GLN A 279 -6.27 7.64 -5.55
C GLN A 279 -4.90 7.02 -5.33
N ASN A 280 -4.76 6.15 -4.32
CA ASN A 280 -3.46 5.66 -3.89
C ASN A 280 -2.97 4.43 -4.64
N PHE A 281 -3.87 3.55 -5.09
CA PHE A 281 -3.50 2.25 -5.66
C PHE A 281 -3.98 2.02 -7.09
N HIS A 282 -4.96 2.80 -7.57
CA HIS A 282 -5.50 2.64 -8.92
C HIS A 282 -5.02 3.75 -9.85
N GLN A 283 -5.60 4.93 -9.76
CA GLN A 283 -5.31 6.08 -10.62
C GLN A 283 -5.81 7.36 -9.95
N ASN A 284 -5.43 8.52 -10.48
CA ASN A 284 -5.90 9.80 -9.94
C ASN A 284 -7.42 9.89 -9.98
N LEU A 285 -8.02 10.41 -8.90
CA LEU A 285 -9.46 10.64 -8.82
C LEU A 285 -9.93 11.57 -9.96
N PRO A 286 -10.96 11.17 -10.73
CA PRO A 286 -11.48 11.96 -11.84
C PRO A 286 -12.00 13.34 -11.42
N ASP A 287 -12.02 14.30 -12.34
CA ASP A 287 -12.55 15.65 -12.10
C ASP A 287 -14.09 15.73 -12.04
N SER A 288 -14.78 14.60 -12.10
CA SER A 288 -16.25 14.54 -12.09
C SER A 288 -16.74 13.34 -11.30
N TYR A 289 -17.76 13.58 -10.47
CA TYR A 289 -18.44 12.55 -9.71
C TYR A 289 -19.00 11.43 -10.59
N ASP A 290 -19.59 11.76 -11.74
CA ASP A 290 -20.18 10.76 -12.63
C ASP A 290 -19.12 9.83 -13.25
N LYS A 291 -17.96 10.41 -13.59
CA LYS A 291 -16.82 9.65 -14.10
C LYS A 291 -16.25 8.75 -13.00
N PHE A 292 -16.05 9.30 -11.80
CA PHE A 292 -15.61 8.53 -10.63
C PHE A 292 -16.55 7.36 -10.34
N LYS A 293 -17.87 7.59 -10.31
CA LYS A 293 -18.85 6.53 -10.06
C LYS A 293 -18.76 5.41 -11.09
N LYS A 294 -18.72 5.75 -12.39
CA LYS A 294 -18.59 4.77 -13.48
C LYS A 294 -17.30 3.96 -13.39
N GLU A 295 -16.17 4.64 -13.17
CA GLU A 295 -14.87 3.99 -13.06
C GLU A 295 -14.76 3.14 -11.80
N LEU A 296 -15.25 3.61 -10.66
CA LEU A 296 -15.27 2.84 -9.42
C LEU A 296 -16.08 1.55 -9.56
N HIS A 297 -17.25 1.59 -10.22
CA HIS A 297 -18.03 0.38 -10.49
C HIS A 297 -17.35 -0.58 -11.47
N SER A 298 -16.44 -0.10 -12.32
CA SER A 298 -15.62 -0.99 -13.15
C SER A 298 -14.52 -1.70 -12.34
N VAL A 299 -14.05 -1.07 -11.26
CA VAL A 299 -13.05 -1.64 -10.34
C VAL A 299 -13.71 -2.60 -9.35
N PHE A 300 -14.81 -2.18 -8.74
CA PHE A 300 -15.59 -2.95 -7.77
C PHE A 300 -17.06 -2.98 -8.21
N PRO A 301 -17.48 -4.03 -8.93
CA PRO A 301 -18.84 -4.12 -9.47
C PRO A 301 -19.92 -4.15 -8.39
N VAL A 302 -19.64 -4.80 -7.26
CA VAL A 302 -20.59 -4.99 -6.16
C VAL A 302 -19.99 -4.43 -4.86
N ILE A 303 -20.64 -3.40 -4.32
CA ILE A 303 -20.25 -2.72 -3.09
C ILE A 303 -21.45 -2.68 -2.14
N TYR A 304 -21.25 -3.11 -0.89
CA TYR A 304 -22.23 -3.05 0.18
C TYR A 304 -21.71 -2.15 1.32
N ASP A 305 -22.32 -0.98 1.46
CA ASP A 305 -22.09 -0.12 2.61
C ASP A 305 -23.12 -0.47 3.71
N THR A 306 -22.64 -1.10 4.78
CA THR A 306 -23.47 -1.56 5.90
C THR A 306 -24.18 -0.41 6.62
N LYS A 307 -23.59 0.79 6.67
CA LYS A 307 -24.24 1.97 7.22
C LYS A 307 -25.42 2.39 6.35
N HIS A 308 -25.22 2.41 5.04
CA HIS A 308 -26.28 2.73 4.10
C HIS A 308 -27.39 1.67 4.13
N ILE A 309 -27.05 0.38 4.15
CA ILE A 309 -28.02 -0.71 4.29
C ILE A 309 -28.85 -0.53 5.55
N TRP A 310 -28.22 -0.29 6.70
CA TRP A 310 -28.92 -0.03 7.94
C TRP A 310 -29.88 1.16 7.85
N LEU A 311 -29.43 2.28 7.27
CA LEU A 311 -30.28 3.47 7.10
C LEU A 311 -31.52 3.21 6.23
N ASN A 312 -31.43 2.33 5.24
CA ASN A 312 -32.58 1.92 4.43
C ASN A 312 -33.49 0.94 5.18
N ILE A 313 -32.95 -0.09 5.82
CA ILE A 313 -33.72 -1.05 6.63
C ILE A 313 -34.52 -0.30 7.71
N ARG A 314 -33.88 0.69 8.33
CA ARG A 314 -34.47 1.56 9.34
C ARG A 314 -35.72 2.30 8.85
N GLN A 315 -35.75 2.72 7.59
CA GLN A 315 -36.91 3.42 7.03
C GLN A 315 -38.11 2.48 6.86
N VAL A 316 -37.86 1.19 6.60
CA VAL A 316 -38.90 0.18 6.37
C VAL A 316 -39.54 -0.30 7.68
N LEU A 317 -38.78 -0.38 8.79
CA LEU A 317 -39.19 -1.05 10.02
C LEU A 317 -39.88 -0.16 11.09
N GLU A 318 -40.67 0.86 10.71
CA GLU A 318 -41.45 1.78 11.60
C GLU A 318 -40.91 2.04 13.03
N PHE A 319 -40.31 3.22 13.18
CA PHE A 319 -39.10 3.48 13.97
C PHE A 319 -39.22 3.67 15.51
N LYS A 320 -40.37 3.49 16.17
CA LYS A 320 -40.51 3.97 17.57
C LYS A 320 -39.67 3.24 18.65
N ARG A 321 -38.87 2.22 18.30
CA ARG A 321 -38.16 1.36 19.27
C ARG A 321 -36.63 1.28 19.14
N PHE A 322 -35.98 1.90 18.14
CA PHE A 322 -34.53 1.77 17.95
C PHE A 322 -33.76 3.06 18.17
N VAL A 323 -32.52 2.90 18.64
CA VAL A 323 -31.55 3.98 18.74
C VAL A 323 -31.26 4.52 17.34
N ALA A 324 -31.28 5.84 17.16
CA ALA A 324 -31.01 6.49 15.89
C ALA A 324 -29.55 6.35 15.38
N SER A 325 -28.69 5.71 16.17
CA SER A 325 -27.27 5.54 15.86
C SER A 325 -27.08 4.64 14.63
N SER A 326 -26.07 5.00 13.86
CA SER A 326 -25.60 4.22 12.70
C SER A 326 -24.09 4.01 12.79
N GLY A 327 -23.50 4.20 13.96
CA GLY A 327 -22.09 3.94 14.21
C GLY A 327 -21.82 2.43 14.26
N LEU A 328 -20.68 2.02 13.70
CA LEU A 328 -20.32 0.61 13.56
C LEU A 328 -20.41 -0.17 14.88
N THR A 329 -19.86 0.35 15.98
CA THR A 329 -19.92 -0.31 17.29
C THR A 329 -21.36 -0.50 17.78
N THR A 330 -22.21 0.51 17.61
CA THR A 330 -23.63 0.40 18.02
C THR A 330 -24.36 -0.65 17.19
N LEU A 331 -24.11 -0.70 15.88
CA LEU A 331 -24.70 -1.71 15.01
C LEU A 331 -24.17 -3.11 15.32
N TYR A 332 -22.88 -3.23 15.60
CA TYR A 332 -22.28 -4.50 16.00
C TYR A 332 -22.96 -5.05 17.26
N GLU A 333 -23.07 -4.26 18.32
CA GLU A 333 -23.75 -4.73 19.55
C GLU A 333 -25.24 -5.03 19.32
N LEU A 334 -25.92 -4.24 18.49
CA LEU A 334 -27.31 -4.50 18.11
C LEU A 334 -27.47 -5.84 17.39
N PHE A 335 -26.60 -6.16 16.42
CA PHE A 335 -26.71 -7.38 15.62
C PHE A 335 -26.02 -8.60 16.26
N LYS A 336 -25.20 -8.40 17.29
CA LYS A 336 -24.65 -9.48 18.11
C LYS A 336 -25.73 -10.13 18.97
N ASN A 337 -26.66 -9.34 19.49
CA ASN A 337 -27.85 -9.80 20.21
C ASN A 337 -29.09 -9.12 19.62
N PRO A 338 -29.53 -9.53 18.42
CA PRO A 338 -30.61 -8.85 17.73
C PRO A 338 -31.92 -9.05 18.51
N PRO A 339 -32.70 -7.99 18.70
CA PRO A 339 -34.04 -8.14 19.24
C PRO A 339 -34.93 -8.93 18.28
N ASP A 340 -36.01 -9.55 18.78
CA ASP A 340 -36.80 -10.56 18.03
C ASP A 340 -37.23 -10.15 16.62
N HIS A 341 -37.54 -8.87 16.39
CA HIS A 341 -37.99 -8.35 15.09
C HIS A 341 -36.84 -8.06 14.10
N LEU A 342 -35.59 -8.06 14.56
CA LEU A 342 -34.38 -8.06 13.71
C LEU A 342 -33.73 -9.44 13.64
N ASN A 343 -34.26 -10.42 14.38
CA ASN A 343 -33.74 -11.76 14.38
C ASN A 343 -34.02 -12.42 13.03
N THR A 344 -33.01 -13.03 12.43
CA THR A 344 -33.14 -13.71 11.14
C THR A 344 -32.90 -15.19 11.32
N LEU A 345 -33.88 -16.00 10.93
CA LEU A 345 -33.76 -17.45 10.92
C LEU A 345 -32.59 -17.86 10.02
N PHE A 346 -31.85 -18.88 10.46
CA PHE A 346 -30.68 -19.40 9.73
C PHE A 346 -29.54 -18.39 9.52
N SER A 347 -29.36 -17.47 10.48
CA SER A 347 -28.14 -16.64 10.52
C SER A 347 -26.89 -17.52 10.50
N PRO A 348 -25.95 -17.30 9.56
CA PRO A 348 -24.75 -18.11 9.48
C PRO A 348 -23.81 -17.81 10.64
N CYS A 349 -23.15 -18.85 11.18
CA CYS A 349 -22.14 -18.65 12.21
C CYS A 349 -20.85 -18.09 11.60
N ILE A 350 -20.21 -17.12 12.26
CA ILE A 350 -18.92 -16.55 11.83
C ILE A 350 -17.80 -17.19 12.64
N LEU A 351 -16.92 -17.93 11.97
CA LEU A 351 -15.83 -18.68 12.58
C LEU A 351 -14.49 -18.00 12.25
N PRO A 352 -13.80 -17.38 13.23
CA PRO A 352 -12.52 -16.74 12.98
C PRO A 352 -11.41 -17.77 12.75
N SER A 353 -10.73 -17.67 11.62
CA SER A 353 -9.49 -18.38 11.33
C SER A 353 -8.37 -17.74 12.16
N ASN A 354 -7.94 -18.39 13.24
CA ASN A 354 -6.76 -18.00 14.04
C ASN A 354 -6.80 -16.59 14.70
N CYS A 355 -7.96 -16.12 15.18
CA CYS A 355 -8.04 -14.79 15.82
C CYS A 355 -8.15 -14.88 17.36
N LYS A 356 -7.06 -14.56 18.08
CA LYS A 356 -7.04 -14.47 19.57
C LYS A 356 -7.42 -13.09 20.13
N GLN A 357 -7.65 -12.07 19.30
CA GLN A 357 -7.64 -10.66 19.74
C GLN A 357 -9.01 -9.99 19.92
N TYR A 358 -10.09 -10.45 19.29
CA TYR A 358 -11.41 -9.80 19.47
C TYR A 358 -12.10 -10.11 20.82
N GLY A 359 -11.51 -10.95 21.66
CA GLY A 359 -12.07 -11.33 22.96
C GLY A 359 -11.57 -10.52 24.18
N LYS A 360 -10.72 -9.49 24.00
CA LYS A 360 -10.11 -8.77 25.15
C LYS A 360 -10.55 -7.31 25.34
N HIS A 361 -11.27 -6.72 24.39
CA HIS A 361 -11.76 -5.33 24.49
C HIS A 361 -13.18 -5.15 23.95
N ALA A 362 -14.01 -6.20 24.00
CA ALA A 362 -15.44 -6.09 23.77
C ALA A 362 -16.17 -6.05 25.13
#